data_AF-A0A6J7BJ97-F1
#
_entry.id   AF-A0A6J7BJ97-F1
#
_cell.length_a   1.000
_cell.length_b   1.000
_cell.length_c   1.000
_cell.angle_alpha   90.00
_cell.angle_beta   90.00
_cell.angle_gamma   90.00
#
_symmetry.space_group_name_H-M   'P 1'
#
loop_
_entity.id
_entity.type
_entity.pdbx_description
1 polymer ?
#
loop_
_entity_poly.entity_id
_entity_poly.type
_entity_poly.pdbx_seq_one_letter_code
_entity_poly.pdbx_strand_id
1 'polypeptide(L)'
;MWLRDEKGDRKIAAIGIRFAKGVTMHGFALNVNPDLSWFDKIVPCGIPDAAVTSISAELGRDVPISEVIPVLEKHIYEALARVSA
;
A
#
# COMPACT_ATOMS: atom_id res chain seq x y z
N MET A 1 -6.20 -1.05 1.29
CA MET A 1 -6.09 -2.05 0.21
C MET A 1 -5.67 -3.36 0.84
N TRP A 2 -6.31 -4.47 0.48
CA TRP A 2 -6.25 -5.72 1.24
C TRP A 2 -5.98 -6.90 0.32
N LEU A 3 -5.18 -7.86 0.81
CA LEU A 3 -5.15 -9.22 0.28
C LEU A 3 -6.25 -10.02 0.97
N ARG A 4 -6.96 -10.84 0.19
CA ARG A 4 -8.04 -11.70 0.66
C ARG A 4 -7.86 -13.08 0.05
N ASP A 5 -7.45 -14.03 0.86
CA ASP A 5 -7.26 -15.44 0.49
C ASP A 5 -7.46 -16.34 1.72
N GLU A 6 -7.03 -17.59 1.63
CA GLU A 6 -7.15 -18.61 2.69
C GLU A 6 -6.46 -18.21 4.02
N LYS A 7 -5.48 -17.29 3.98
CA LYS A 7 -4.80 -16.76 5.19
C LYS A 7 -5.57 -15.64 5.87
N GLY A 8 -6.70 -15.23 5.30
CA GLY A 8 -7.54 -14.14 5.80
C GLY A 8 -7.19 -12.75 5.26
N ASP A 9 -7.98 -11.77 5.69
CA ASP A 9 -7.86 -10.37 5.27
C ASP A 9 -6.65 -9.69 5.92
N ARG A 10 -5.73 -9.19 5.10
CA ARG A 10 -4.54 -8.47 5.56
C ARG A 10 -4.21 -7.28 4.69
N LYS A 11 -3.88 -6.17 5.32
CA LYS A 11 -3.70 -4.89 4.65
C LYS A 11 -2.28 -4.76 4.11
N ILE A 12 -2.16 -4.59 2.79
CA ILE A 12 -0.86 -4.41 2.13
C ILE A 12 -0.57 -2.95 1.78
N ALA A 13 -1.60 -2.10 1.71
CA ALA A 13 -1.41 -0.68 1.45
C ALA A 13 -2.49 0.20 2.10
N ALA A 14 -2.12 1.42 2.44
CA ALA A 14 -3.00 2.49 2.88
C ALA A 14 -3.16 3.53 1.77
N ILE A 15 -4.34 4.12 1.65
CA ILE A 15 -4.61 5.25 0.74
C ILE A 15 -5.19 6.36 1.60
N GLY A 16 -4.62 7.55 1.47
CA GLY A 16 -5.15 8.77 2.05
C GLY A 16 -4.89 9.88 1.06
N ILE A 17 -5.94 10.41 0.45
CA ILE A 17 -5.85 11.42 -0.59
C ILE A 17 -6.69 12.61 -0.16
N ARG A 18 -6.20 13.81 -0.43
CA ARG A 18 -6.96 15.05 -0.31
C ARG A 18 -7.05 15.70 -1.68
N PHE A 19 -8.22 16.25 -2.01
CA PHE A 19 -8.39 17.11 -3.17
C PHE A 19 -8.66 18.55 -2.72
N ALA A 20 -7.90 19.50 -3.23
CA ALA A 20 -8.07 20.92 -2.92
C ALA A 20 -7.63 21.78 -4.10
N LYS A 21 -8.42 22.81 -4.44
CA LYS A 21 -8.09 23.79 -5.50
C LYS A 21 -7.70 23.15 -6.85
N GLY A 22 -8.33 22.05 -7.24
CA GLY A 22 -8.04 21.39 -8.52
C GLY A 22 -6.83 20.46 -8.52
N VAL A 23 -6.16 20.24 -7.37
CA VAL A 23 -4.99 19.38 -7.26
C VAL A 23 -5.15 18.34 -6.14
N THR A 24 -4.58 17.15 -6.35
CA THR A 24 -4.53 16.07 -5.34
C THR A 24 -3.27 16.19 -4.47
N MET A 25 -3.37 15.76 -3.23
CA MET A 25 -2.28 15.73 -2.24
C MET A 25 -2.29 14.40 -1.50
N HIS A 26 -1.16 14.07 -0.86
CA HIS A 26 -0.86 12.78 -0.22
C HIS A 26 -0.72 11.65 -1.25
N GLY A 27 -1.51 10.58 -1.14
CA GLY A 27 -1.44 9.44 -2.06
C GLY A 27 -1.72 8.12 -1.38
N PHE A 28 -0.80 7.17 -1.54
CA PHE A 28 -0.89 5.86 -0.94
C PHE A 28 0.48 5.41 -0.42
N ALA A 29 0.47 4.47 0.51
CA ALA A 29 1.65 3.84 1.07
C ALA A 29 1.51 2.32 0.87
N LEU A 30 2.40 1.74 0.05
CA LEU A 30 2.48 0.30 -0.21
C LEU A 30 3.56 -0.31 0.69
N ASN A 31 3.20 -1.34 1.47
CA ASN A 31 4.12 -2.01 2.36
C ASN A 31 5.03 -2.95 1.55
N VAL A 32 6.23 -2.48 1.18
CA VAL A 32 7.22 -3.31 0.48
C VAL A 32 8.04 -4.16 1.46
N ASN A 33 8.83 -3.50 2.31
CA ASN A 33 9.58 -4.12 3.39
C ASN A 33 9.68 -3.24 4.66
N PRO A 34 8.57 -2.68 5.18
CA PRO A 34 8.60 -2.01 6.47
C PRO A 34 8.69 -3.03 7.62
N ASP A 35 9.24 -2.59 8.75
CA ASP A 35 9.06 -3.29 10.02
C ASP A 35 7.58 -3.22 10.43
N LEU A 36 6.90 -4.37 10.38
CA LEU A 36 5.46 -4.46 10.65
C LEU A 36 5.12 -4.29 12.13
N SER A 37 6.08 -4.45 13.06
CA SER A 37 5.85 -4.30 14.50
C SER A 37 5.44 -2.88 14.92
N TRP A 38 5.65 -1.89 14.05
CA TRP A 38 5.16 -0.53 14.27
C TRP A 38 3.64 -0.42 14.15
N PHE A 39 2.98 -1.31 13.41
CA PHE A 39 1.53 -1.33 13.31
C PHE A 39 0.87 -1.80 14.62
N ASP A 40 1.55 -2.60 15.43
CA ASP A 40 1.06 -3.05 16.74
C ASP A 40 0.96 -1.91 17.77
N LYS A 41 1.58 -0.76 17.48
CA LYS A 41 1.61 0.41 18.37
C LYS A 41 0.52 1.43 18.06
N ILE A 42 -0.28 1.20 17.02
CA ILE A 42 -1.34 2.11 16.57
C ILE A 42 -2.62 1.33 16.27
N VAL A 43 -3.74 2.04 16.14
CA VAL A 43 -4.96 1.49 15.54
C VAL A 43 -4.99 1.90 14.07
N PRO A 44 -4.48 1.06 13.13
CA PRO A 44 -4.25 1.48 11.76
C PRO A 44 -5.55 1.76 11.02
N CYS A 45 -5.70 3.00 10.53
CA CYS A 45 -6.92 3.49 9.88
C CYS A 45 -8.20 3.31 10.72
N GLY A 46 -8.09 3.31 12.05
CA GLY A 46 -9.24 3.20 12.95
C GLY A 46 -9.84 1.80 13.06
N ILE A 47 -9.16 0.76 12.56
CA ILE A 47 -9.63 -0.63 12.60
C ILE A 47 -8.77 -1.40 13.62
N PRO A 48 -9.30 -1.77 14.80
CA PRO A 48 -8.52 -2.38 15.89
C PRO A 48 -7.87 -3.73 15.52
N ASP A 49 -8.62 -4.59 14.84
CA ASP A 49 -8.20 -5.97 14.57
C ASP A 49 -7.74 -6.18 13.12
N ALA A 50 -7.23 -5.12 12.49
CA ALA A 50 -6.75 -5.18 11.12
C ALA A 50 -5.36 -5.82 11.05
N ALA A 51 -5.28 -7.05 10.52
CA ALA A 51 -3.98 -7.62 10.14
C ALA A 51 -3.32 -6.77 9.05
N VAL A 52 -2.00 -6.61 9.13
CA VAL A 52 -1.17 -5.85 8.18
C VAL A 52 -0.07 -6.77 7.64
N THR A 53 0.27 -6.61 6.37
CA THR A 53 1.34 -7.38 5.72
C THR A 53 2.22 -6.49 4.83
N SER A 54 3.28 -7.05 4.27
CA SER A 54 4.17 -6.45 3.28
C SER A 54 4.49 -7.42 2.15
N ILE A 55 4.97 -6.92 1.00
CA ILE A 55 5.41 -7.77 -0.11
C ILE A 55 6.47 -8.78 0.36
N SER A 56 7.41 -8.32 1.21
CA SER A 56 8.46 -9.19 1.74
C SER A 56 7.90 -10.31 2.63
N ALA A 57 6.92 -9.99 3.49
CA ALA A 57 6.24 -10.98 4.32
C ALA A 57 5.45 -12.00 3.48
N GLU A 58 4.78 -11.55 2.43
CA GLU A 58 4.01 -12.43 1.54
C GLU A 58 4.87 -13.36 0.69
N LEU A 59 6.04 -12.87 0.23
CA LEU A 59 6.96 -13.65 -0.60
C LEU A 59 7.97 -14.46 0.21
N GLY A 60 8.05 -14.25 1.52
CA GLY A 60 8.99 -14.95 2.40
C GLY A 60 10.46 -14.60 2.14
N ARG A 61 10.74 -13.43 1.56
CA ARG A 61 12.10 -12.92 1.30
C ARG A 61 12.14 -11.41 1.42
N ASP A 62 13.32 -10.86 1.64
CA ASP A 62 13.52 -9.41 1.57
C ASP A 62 13.35 -8.90 0.13
N VAL A 63 12.44 -7.95 -0.04
CA VAL A 63 12.18 -7.27 -1.31
C VAL A 63 12.58 -5.81 -1.18
N PRO A 64 13.61 -5.34 -1.92
CA PRO A 64 14.00 -3.94 -1.88
C PRO A 64 13.00 -3.08 -2.67
N ILE A 65 12.81 -1.83 -2.24
CA ILE A 65 11.95 -0.86 -2.93
C ILE A 65 12.35 -0.66 -4.40
N SER A 66 13.65 -0.76 -4.71
CA SER A 66 14.16 -0.65 -6.08
C SER A 66 13.63 -1.72 -7.03
N GLU A 67 13.24 -2.90 -6.53
CA GLU A 67 12.61 -3.95 -7.33
C GLU A 67 11.14 -3.59 -7.67
N VAL A 68 10.47 -2.88 -6.76
CA VAL A 68 9.04 -2.55 -6.86
C VAL A 68 8.79 -1.28 -7.67
N ILE A 69 9.67 -0.28 -7.57
CA ILE A 69 9.50 1.03 -8.23
C ILE A 69 9.17 0.92 -9.73
N PRO A 70 9.93 0.18 -10.56
CA PRO A 70 9.68 0.15 -12.01
C PRO A 70 8.30 -0.43 -12.36
N VAL A 71 7.86 -1.44 -11.60
CA VAL A 71 6.54 -2.04 -11.76
C VAL A 71 5.45 -1.06 -11.34
N LEU A 72 5.64 -0.40 -10.21
CA LEU A 72 4.69 0.56 -9.67
C LEU A 72 4.51 1.77 -10.60
N GLU A 73 5.61 2.35 -11.08
CA GLU A 73 5.60 3.48 -12.01
C GLU A 73 4.80 3.17 -13.27
N LYS A 74 5.10 2.03 -13.91
CA LYS A 74 4.38 1.58 -15.10
C LYS A 74 2.86 1.56 -14.87
N HIS A 75 2.40 0.92 -13.79
CA HIS A 75 0.97 0.78 -13.53
C HIS A 75 0.30 2.10 -13.12
N ILE A 76 1.01 2.98 -12.40
CA ILE A 76 0.49 4.31 -12.06
C ILE A 76 0.31 5.16 -13.32
N TYR A 77 1.31 5.20 -14.20
CA TYR A 77 1.21 5.95 -15.45
C TYR A 77 0.05 5.45 -16.30
N GLU A 78 -0.07 4.14 -16.49
CA GLU A 78 -1.19 3.54 -17.23
C GLU A 78 -2.55 3.86 -16.61
N ALA A 79 -2.65 3.84 -15.27
CA ALA A 79 -3.90 4.14 -14.57
C ALA A 79 -4.29 5.63 -14.66
N LEU A 80 -3.33 6.54 -14.47
CA LEU A 80 -3.57 7.99 -14.52
C LEU A 80 -3.85 8.47 -15.94
N ALA A 81 -3.21 7.90 -16.95
CA ALA A 81 -3.45 8.24 -18.36
C ALA A 81 -4.91 7.99 -18.78
N ARG A 82 -5.57 6.97 -18.21
CA ARG A 82 -6.99 6.65 -18.50
C ARG A 82 -7.98 7.70 -18.00
N VAL A 83 -7.61 8.47 -16.98
CA VAL A 83 -8.51 9.42 -16.28
C VAL A 83 -8.15 10.88 -16.52
N SER A 84 -7.06 11.14 -17.25
CA SER A 84 -6.56 12.50 -17.55
C SER A 84 -7.01 13.01 -18.93
N ALA A 85 -8.04 12.40 -19.53
CA ALA A 85 -8.63 12.80 -20.82
C ALA A 85 -9.77 13.81 -20.64
#